data_AF-A0A524E4K6-F1
#
_entry.id   AF-A0A524E4K6-F1
#
_cell.length_a   1.000
_cell.length_b   1.000
_cell.length_c   1.000
_cell.angle_alpha   90.00
_cell.angle_beta   90.00
_cell.angle_gamma   90.00
#
_symmetry.space_group_name_H-M   'P 1'
#
loop_
_entity.id
_entity.type
_entity.pdbx_description
1 polymer ?
#
loop_
_entity_poly.entity_id
_entity_poly.type
_entity_poly.pdbx_seq_one_letter_code
_entity_poly.pdbx_strand_id
1 'polypeptide(L)'
;MITTKNKLIFSLALVALLASVPFVAAQEGGIQYQHANNVVTVTTDAIGVRVTAFNQVPHFTIWDENDTTPGADYHVTFVNLFEANDTDGNGVYDPEVDQRYGNPFTLPTSDWAFSGFNQEYDGDDVVAVHFNFTNEDTFTPTPPVPYVLADDPSPMDLEIEIRVHINATFMDRMKFDLALDGWEWMYDDSILVFQFVVADSEHGVNDGTGVPADFAEDESGYKFTFGEAWMECAKFAYAENGTHQSQVQVKASHGDGEQGSTGNAVYIAFGYFGNNSLDYDPTLGILSEEVQPIPTDILLVVGGAVVVLVVIAIVLKVRK
;
A
#
# COMPACT_ATOMS: atom_id res chain seq x y z
N MET A 1 48.99 29.44 14.60
CA MET A 1 48.46 28.68 15.76
C MET A 1 46.93 28.67 15.63
N ILE A 2 46.42 27.83 14.73
CA ILE A 2 44.98 27.67 14.50
C ILE A 2 44.57 26.45 15.32
N THR A 3 43.90 26.77 16.42
CA THR A 3 43.65 25.90 17.56
C THR A 3 42.67 24.79 17.25
N THR A 4 42.99 23.64 17.84
CA THR A 4 42.39 22.30 17.86
C THR A 4 40.87 22.20 18.05
N LYS A 5 40.15 23.32 18.22
CA LYS A 5 38.69 23.37 18.45
C LYS A 5 37.84 23.20 17.18
N ASN A 6 38.34 23.59 16.00
CA ASN A 6 37.58 23.44 14.75
C ASN A 6 37.57 22.00 14.20
N LYS A 7 38.49 21.14 14.66
CA LYS A 7 38.50 19.73 14.27
C LYS A 7 37.47 18.90 15.05
N LEU A 8 37.17 19.27 16.30
CA LEU A 8 36.24 18.51 17.14
C LEU A 8 34.77 18.68 16.71
N ILE A 9 34.39 19.86 16.24
CA ILE A 9 33.01 20.15 15.78
C ILE A 9 32.70 19.45 14.44
N PHE A 10 33.69 19.36 13.55
CA PHE A 10 33.55 18.61 12.30
C PHE A 10 33.45 17.09 12.52
N SER A 11 34.15 16.55 13.51
CA SER A 11 34.06 15.12 13.86
C SER A 11 32.72 14.77 14.53
N LEU A 12 32.14 15.66 15.33
CA LEU A 12 30.84 15.41 15.98
C LEU A 12 29.67 15.52 15.00
N ALA A 13 29.73 16.43 14.03
CA ALA A 13 28.73 16.55 12.96
C ALA A 13 28.74 15.33 12.02
N LEU A 14 29.91 14.73 11.79
CA LEU A 14 30.04 13.52 10.97
C LEU A 14 29.54 12.26 11.69
N VAL A 15 29.74 12.15 13.01
CA VAL A 15 29.18 11.03 13.81
C VAL A 15 27.67 11.19 14.03
N ALA A 16 27.15 12.42 14.10
CA ALA A 16 25.72 12.68 14.13
C ALA A 16 25.04 12.42 12.78
N LEU A 17 25.72 12.65 11.65
CA LEU A 17 25.23 12.24 10.31
C LEU A 17 25.32 10.71 10.07
N LEU A 18 26.21 10.02 10.77
CA LEU A 18 26.33 8.55 10.72
C LEU A 18 25.38 7.83 11.69
N ALA A 19 24.68 8.58 12.56
CA ALA A 19 23.69 8.05 13.49
C ALA A 19 22.25 8.17 12.96
N SER A 20 22.05 8.78 11.79
CA SER A 20 20.74 8.82 11.11
C SER A 20 20.63 7.65 10.15
N VAL A 21 19.77 6.71 10.56
CA VAL A 21 19.16 5.59 9.82
C VAL A 21 20.14 4.54 9.29
N PRO A 22 19.95 3.23 9.62
CA PRO A 22 20.61 2.18 8.88
C PRO A 22 20.08 2.22 7.44
N PHE A 23 20.87 2.80 6.53
CA PHE A 23 20.82 2.41 5.14
C PHE A 23 21.30 0.96 5.11
N VAL A 24 20.37 0.01 5.01
CA VAL A 24 20.68 -1.30 4.44
C VAL A 24 20.72 -1.09 2.93
N ALA A 25 21.80 -0.47 2.46
CA ALA A 25 22.07 -0.33 1.04
C ALA A 25 23.06 -1.41 0.61
N ALA A 26 22.74 -2.02 -0.53
CA ALA A 26 23.55 -2.89 -1.37
C ALA A 26 23.59 -4.38 -1.00
N GLN A 27 22.51 -5.06 -1.36
CA GLN A 27 22.65 -6.28 -2.16
C GLN A 27 22.42 -5.87 -3.63
N GLU A 28 23.32 -6.24 -4.55
CA GLU A 28 23.08 -6.08 -5.99
C GLU A 28 21.92 -7.01 -6.36
N GLY A 29 20.73 -6.43 -6.60
CA GLY A 29 19.48 -7.15 -6.80
C GLY A 29 18.84 -7.57 -5.47
N GLY A 30 17.57 -7.23 -5.27
CA GLY A 30 16.80 -7.65 -4.09
C GLY A 30 15.88 -6.58 -3.52
N ILE A 31 15.24 -6.89 -2.38
CA ILE A 31 14.28 -6.00 -1.73
C ILE A 31 15.04 -4.97 -0.88
N GLN A 32 14.85 -3.68 -1.18
CA GLN A 32 15.32 -2.58 -0.35
C GLN A 32 14.16 -1.99 0.43
N TYR A 33 14.37 -1.63 1.69
CA TYR A 33 13.31 -1.08 2.52
C TYR A 33 13.83 -0.04 3.50
N GLN A 34 13.02 0.98 3.75
CA GLN A 34 13.30 2.04 4.69
C GLN A 34 12.02 2.53 5.37
N HIS A 35 12.17 3.00 6.60
CA HIS A 35 11.11 3.67 7.32
C HIS A 35 11.66 4.97 7.90
N ALA A 36 11.15 6.09 7.41
CA ALA A 36 11.58 7.42 7.84
C ALA A 36 10.40 8.38 7.81
N ASN A 37 10.28 9.23 8.84
CA ASN A 37 9.17 10.17 8.99
C ASN A 37 7.79 9.51 8.82
N ASN A 38 7.66 8.27 9.28
CA ASN A 38 6.46 7.45 9.17
C ASN A 38 5.96 7.18 7.74
N VAL A 39 6.90 7.25 6.80
CA VAL A 39 6.75 6.76 5.44
C VAL A 39 7.56 5.48 5.35
N VAL A 40 6.89 4.39 4.97
CA VAL A 40 7.53 3.14 4.61
C VAL A 40 7.78 3.17 3.12
N THR A 41 9.01 2.89 2.70
CA THR A 41 9.33 2.69 1.28
C THR A 41 9.96 1.32 1.14
N VAL A 42 9.46 0.54 0.19
CA VAL A 42 10.04 -0.73 -0.21
C VAL A 42 10.19 -0.72 -1.73
N THR A 43 11.37 -1.04 -2.23
CA THR A 43 11.63 -1.12 -3.67
C THR A 43 12.21 -2.48 -4.01
N THR A 44 11.87 -2.97 -5.19
CA THR A 44 12.47 -4.15 -5.83
C THR A 44 13.13 -3.71 -7.13
N ASP A 45 13.64 -4.66 -7.92
CA ASP A 45 14.14 -4.39 -9.26
C ASP A 45 13.01 -4.04 -10.27
N ALA A 46 11.74 -4.17 -9.89
CA ALA A 46 10.60 -3.89 -10.77
C ALA A 46 9.64 -2.86 -10.21
N ILE A 47 9.22 -2.98 -8.95
CA ILE A 47 8.22 -2.09 -8.34
C ILE A 47 8.81 -1.28 -7.20
N GLY A 48 8.44 -0.02 -7.16
CA GLY A 48 8.62 0.83 -5.99
C GLY A 48 7.28 1.00 -5.29
N VAL A 49 7.30 0.85 -3.98
CA VAL A 49 6.13 0.98 -3.11
C VAL A 49 6.45 1.96 -1.99
N ARG A 50 5.57 2.94 -1.80
CA ARG A 50 5.59 3.86 -0.67
C ARG A 50 4.25 3.78 0.05
N VAL A 51 4.30 3.52 1.36
CA VAL A 51 3.12 3.51 2.22
C VAL A 51 3.23 4.63 3.23
N THR A 52 2.20 5.47 3.28
CA THR A 52 2.07 6.56 4.26
C THR A 52 0.88 6.29 5.18
N ALA A 53 1.05 6.46 6.49
CA ALA A 53 -0.01 6.19 7.48
C ALA A 53 0.05 7.11 8.74
N PHE A 54 0.95 8.09 8.79
CA PHE A 54 1.09 8.97 9.97
C PHE A 54 0.47 10.33 9.76
N ASN A 55 -0.56 10.60 10.56
CA ASN A 55 -1.45 11.76 10.34
C ASN A 55 -2.02 11.77 8.90
N GLN A 56 -2.06 10.61 8.27
CA GLN A 56 -2.60 10.32 6.95
C GLN A 56 -3.29 8.98 7.00
N VAL A 57 -4.37 8.84 6.25
CA VAL A 57 -5.00 7.54 6.03
C VAL A 57 -4.00 6.66 5.29
N PRO A 58 -3.96 5.33 5.53
CA PRO A 58 -3.15 4.43 4.75
C PRO A 58 -3.28 4.73 3.26
N HIS A 59 -2.14 4.95 2.64
CA HIS A 59 -2.07 5.40 1.28
C HIS A 59 -0.84 4.79 0.64
N PHE A 60 -1.08 3.95 -0.36
CA PHE A 60 -0.05 3.29 -1.15
C PHE A 60 0.22 4.12 -2.40
N THR A 61 1.47 4.46 -2.62
CA THR A 61 1.97 4.92 -3.91
C THR A 61 2.80 3.81 -4.53
N ILE A 62 2.52 3.45 -5.76
CA ILE A 62 3.30 2.46 -6.53
C ILE A 62 3.79 3.05 -7.85
N TRP A 63 4.96 2.62 -8.29
CA TRP A 63 5.55 3.00 -9.58
C TRP A 63 6.43 1.90 -10.14
N ASP A 64 6.72 1.96 -11.43
CA ASP A 64 7.70 1.10 -12.10
C ASP A 64 9.11 1.65 -11.87
N GLU A 65 9.99 0.87 -11.22
CA GLU A 65 11.40 1.22 -10.99
C GLU A 65 12.23 1.17 -12.28
N ASN A 66 11.72 0.52 -13.33
CA ASN A 66 12.38 0.43 -14.62
C ASN A 66 11.97 1.53 -15.60
N ASP A 67 11.03 2.42 -15.25
CA ASP A 67 10.65 3.48 -16.16
C ASP A 67 11.83 4.44 -16.40
N THR A 68 12.20 4.56 -17.68
CA THR A 68 13.33 5.40 -18.14
C THR A 68 12.89 6.80 -18.54
N THR A 69 11.58 7.05 -18.54
CA THR A 69 10.94 8.35 -18.63
C THR A 69 10.23 8.67 -17.31
N PRO A 70 9.89 9.94 -16.98
CA PRO A 70 9.12 10.20 -15.76
C PRO A 70 7.73 9.59 -15.91
N GLY A 71 7.54 8.40 -15.34
CA GLY A 71 6.28 7.69 -15.30
C GLY A 71 5.26 8.31 -14.36
N ALA A 72 4.10 7.67 -14.32
CA ALA A 72 3.06 8.00 -13.36
C ALA A 72 3.28 7.21 -12.06
N ASP A 73 3.07 7.88 -10.93
CA ASP A 73 2.86 7.23 -9.64
C ASP A 73 1.37 6.94 -9.50
N TYR A 74 1.02 5.73 -9.10
CA TYR A 74 -0.37 5.35 -8.84
C TYR A 74 -0.65 5.30 -7.34
N HIS A 75 -1.74 5.95 -6.96
CA HIS A 75 -2.12 6.20 -5.58
C HIS A 75 -3.36 5.39 -5.23
N VAL A 76 -3.25 4.47 -4.27
CA VAL A 76 -4.37 3.73 -3.69
C VAL A 76 -4.56 4.23 -2.26
N THR A 77 -5.60 5.04 -2.05
CA THR A 77 -5.92 5.61 -0.74
C THR A 77 -7.13 4.89 -0.16
N PHE A 78 -6.98 4.34 1.04
CA PHE A 78 -8.10 3.74 1.78
C PHE A 78 -8.96 4.87 2.35
N VAL A 79 -10.29 4.81 2.23
CA VAL A 79 -11.14 5.97 2.56
C VAL A 79 -12.17 5.64 3.63
N ASN A 80 -13.04 4.67 3.36
CA ASN A 80 -14.19 4.39 4.22
C ASN A 80 -14.43 2.89 4.37
N LEU A 81 -14.97 2.52 5.53
CA LEU A 81 -15.61 1.23 5.81
C LEU A 81 -17.07 1.49 6.20
N PHE A 82 -18.04 0.82 5.58
CA PHE A 82 -19.45 1.02 5.89
C PHE A 82 -20.34 -0.16 5.52
N GLU A 83 -21.46 -0.33 6.22
CA GLU A 83 -22.50 -1.28 5.85
C GLU A 83 -23.47 -0.63 4.85
N ALA A 84 -23.93 -1.41 3.88
CA ALA A 84 -24.94 -1.01 2.93
C ALA A 84 -25.94 -2.14 2.69
N ASN A 85 -27.14 -1.79 2.27
CA ASN A 85 -28.07 -2.79 1.77
C ASN A 85 -27.63 -3.25 0.37
N ASP A 86 -27.95 -4.50 0.02
CA ASP A 86 -27.80 -5.03 -1.33
C ASP A 86 -29.18 -5.06 -1.98
N THR A 87 -29.59 -3.95 -2.59
CA THR A 87 -30.99 -3.69 -2.97
C THR A 87 -31.48 -4.66 -4.04
N ASP A 88 -30.60 -5.03 -4.97
CA ASP A 88 -30.90 -5.91 -6.08
C ASP A 88 -30.39 -7.36 -5.85
N GLY A 89 -29.73 -7.62 -4.71
CA GLY A 89 -29.28 -8.95 -4.30
C GLY A 89 -28.10 -9.45 -5.12
N ASN A 90 -27.35 -8.55 -5.76
CA ASN A 90 -26.26 -8.89 -6.66
C ASN A 90 -24.92 -9.02 -5.92
N GLY A 91 -24.85 -8.67 -4.63
CA GLY A 91 -23.66 -8.75 -3.75
C GLY A 91 -22.56 -7.73 -4.06
N VAL A 92 -22.83 -6.74 -4.90
CA VAL A 92 -21.93 -5.66 -5.32
C VAL A 92 -22.50 -4.36 -4.76
N TYR A 93 -21.64 -3.45 -4.32
CA TYR A 93 -22.11 -2.12 -3.94
C TYR A 93 -22.21 -1.21 -5.17
N ASP A 94 -23.41 -0.68 -5.43
CA ASP A 94 -23.64 0.37 -6.42
C ASP A 94 -24.19 1.63 -5.73
N PRO A 95 -23.45 2.75 -5.69
CA PRO A 95 -23.89 3.97 -5.01
C PRO A 95 -25.16 4.61 -5.62
N GLU A 96 -25.57 4.23 -6.83
CA GLU A 96 -26.82 4.70 -7.45
C GLU A 96 -28.04 3.85 -7.06
N VAL A 97 -27.82 2.61 -6.64
CA VAL A 97 -28.88 1.63 -6.34
C VAL A 97 -28.98 1.37 -4.83
N ASP A 98 -27.84 1.23 -4.17
CA ASP A 98 -27.71 0.87 -2.77
C ASP A 98 -27.60 2.06 -1.83
N GLN A 99 -27.96 1.81 -0.57
CA GLN A 99 -28.04 2.77 0.50
C GLN A 99 -27.13 2.34 1.64
N ARG A 100 -26.30 3.28 2.09
CA ARG A 100 -25.47 3.12 3.27
C ARG A 100 -26.33 3.12 4.53
N TYR A 101 -26.00 2.26 5.47
CA TYR A 101 -26.53 2.31 6.83
C TYR A 101 -25.65 3.21 7.69
N GLY A 102 -26.20 4.38 8.04
CA GLY A 102 -25.50 5.38 8.83
C GLY A 102 -24.35 6.08 8.11
N ASN A 103 -23.55 6.81 8.87
CA ASN A 103 -22.30 7.38 8.35
C ASN A 103 -21.24 6.28 8.19
N PRO A 104 -20.31 6.42 7.22
CA PRO A 104 -19.18 5.52 7.15
C PRO A 104 -18.22 5.71 8.33
N PHE A 105 -17.49 4.65 8.66
CA PHE A 105 -16.23 4.76 9.39
C PHE A 105 -15.17 5.27 8.41
N THR A 106 -14.86 6.56 8.48
CA THR A 106 -13.74 7.13 7.75
C THR A 106 -12.46 6.73 8.46
N LEU A 107 -11.54 6.08 7.74
CA LEU A 107 -10.30 5.61 8.35
C LEU A 107 -9.55 6.81 8.94
N PRO A 108 -9.19 6.77 10.24
CA PRO A 108 -8.59 7.91 10.91
C PRO A 108 -7.20 8.19 10.35
N THR A 109 -6.79 9.45 10.36
CA THR A 109 -5.49 9.85 9.84
C THR A 109 -4.38 9.71 10.89
N SER A 110 -4.65 9.83 12.19
CA SER A 110 -3.61 9.98 13.23
C SER A 110 -3.19 8.72 13.99
N ASP A 111 -3.89 7.59 13.86
CA ASP A 111 -3.84 6.51 14.85
C ASP A 111 -3.44 5.14 14.28
N TRP A 112 -2.51 5.14 13.31
CA TRP A 112 -1.95 3.91 12.74
C TRP A 112 -0.59 3.58 13.36
N ALA A 113 -0.50 2.42 14.00
CA ALA A 113 0.72 1.86 14.56
C ALA A 113 1.45 1.00 13.53
N PHE A 114 2.71 1.34 13.23
CA PHE A 114 3.57 0.54 12.36
C PHE A 114 4.25 -0.59 13.13
N SER A 115 4.16 -1.84 12.66
CA SER A 115 4.80 -3.00 13.32
C SER A 115 6.33 -2.96 13.34
N GLY A 116 6.95 -2.17 12.46
CA GLY A 116 8.33 -2.43 12.05
C GLY A 116 8.40 -3.47 10.93
N PHE A 117 9.58 -3.60 10.34
CA PHE A 117 9.84 -4.60 9.30
C PHE A 117 10.17 -5.96 9.91
N ASN A 118 9.55 -7.00 9.37
CA ASN A 118 9.88 -8.40 9.58
C ASN A 118 10.44 -8.97 8.27
N GLN A 119 11.66 -9.52 8.30
CA GLN A 119 12.34 -10.02 7.11
C GLN A 119 12.41 -11.55 7.12
N GLU A 120 12.24 -12.15 5.94
CA GLU A 120 12.62 -13.52 5.68
C GLU A 120 13.93 -13.57 4.90
N TYR A 121 14.76 -14.58 5.19
CA TYR A 121 16.09 -14.73 4.63
C TYR A 121 16.27 -16.09 3.95
N ASP A 122 16.95 -16.10 2.79
CA ASP A 122 17.58 -17.29 2.22
C ASP A 122 19.10 -17.08 2.22
N GLY A 123 19.79 -17.73 3.16
CA GLY A 123 21.20 -17.43 3.44
C GLY A 123 21.38 -16.03 4.01
N ASP A 124 22.11 -15.18 3.28
CA ASP A 124 22.35 -13.77 3.64
C ASP A 124 21.40 -12.81 2.90
N ASP A 125 20.52 -13.33 2.05
CA ASP A 125 19.70 -12.56 1.12
C ASP A 125 18.29 -12.35 1.70
N VAL A 126 17.77 -11.13 1.64
CA VAL A 126 16.38 -10.84 2.05
C VAL A 126 15.44 -11.26 0.93
N VAL A 127 14.62 -12.28 1.18
CA VAL A 127 13.68 -12.85 0.18
C VAL A 127 12.24 -12.41 0.37
N ALA A 128 11.90 -11.88 1.55
CA ALA A 128 10.62 -11.24 1.77
C ALA A 128 10.70 -10.16 2.86
N VAL A 129 9.83 -9.16 2.75
CA VAL A 129 9.63 -8.12 3.75
C VAL A 129 8.15 -8.03 4.07
N HIS A 130 7.85 -8.07 5.36
CA HIS A 130 6.51 -7.97 5.92
C HIS A 130 6.43 -6.82 6.92
N PHE A 131 5.32 -6.12 6.92
CA PHE A 131 4.99 -5.12 7.94
C PHE A 131 3.49 -4.89 7.96
N ASN A 132 2.97 -4.26 9.00
CA ASN A 132 1.58 -3.87 9.07
C ASN A 132 1.42 -2.45 9.61
N PHE A 133 0.22 -1.91 9.36
CA PHE A 133 -0.32 -0.75 10.04
C PHE A 133 -1.61 -1.17 10.74
N THR A 134 -1.68 -0.94 12.06
CA THR A 134 -2.85 -1.27 12.87
C THR A 134 -3.52 0.00 13.36
N ASN A 135 -4.84 0.07 13.23
CA ASN A 135 -5.68 1.09 13.84
C ASN A 135 -6.70 0.43 14.76
N GLU A 136 -6.84 0.99 15.96
CA GLU A 136 -7.88 0.63 16.93
C GLU A 136 -8.69 1.89 17.23
N ASP A 137 -10.01 1.86 17.02
CA ASP A 137 -10.88 3.00 17.31
C ASP A 137 -12.31 2.54 17.67
N THR A 138 -13.05 3.38 18.38
CA THR A 138 -14.47 3.13 18.69
C THR A 138 -15.34 3.88 17.68
N PHE A 139 -16.19 3.15 16.98
CA PHE A 139 -17.09 3.68 15.97
C PHE A 139 -18.55 3.54 16.39
N THR A 140 -19.40 4.50 16.03
CA THR A 140 -20.85 4.41 16.22
C THR A 140 -21.56 4.85 14.93
N PRO A 141 -22.18 3.92 14.18
CA PRO A 141 -22.83 4.24 12.92
C PRO A 141 -24.12 5.01 13.20
N THR A 142 -24.10 6.32 12.98
CA THR A 142 -25.23 7.21 13.23
C THR A 142 -26.14 7.24 11.99
N PRO A 143 -27.42 6.79 12.08
CA PRO A 143 -28.35 6.86 10.98
C PRO A 143 -28.65 8.30 10.57
N PRO A 144 -28.93 8.57 9.28
CA PRO A 144 -29.34 9.89 8.85
C PRO A 144 -30.64 10.32 9.53
N VAL A 145 -30.62 11.48 10.19
CA VAL A 145 -31.79 12.11 10.83
C VAL A 145 -32.85 12.42 9.75
N PRO A 146 -34.16 12.15 9.94
CA PRO A 146 -34.85 11.84 11.19
C PRO A 146 -35.30 10.36 11.24
N TYR A 147 -34.36 9.42 11.21
CA TYR A 147 -34.70 8.04 11.55
C TYR A 147 -34.89 7.91 13.07
N VAL A 148 -36.12 7.58 13.48
CA VAL A 148 -36.42 7.12 14.84
C VAL A 148 -36.38 5.58 14.78
N LEU A 149 -35.20 5.01 14.99
CA LEU A 149 -35.10 3.57 15.23
C LEU A 149 -35.46 3.27 16.69
N ALA A 150 -36.02 2.09 16.94
CA ALA A 150 -36.36 1.63 18.28
C ALA A 150 -35.11 1.30 19.12
N ASP A 151 -33.98 1.09 18.45
CA ASP A 151 -32.68 0.79 19.03
C ASP A 151 -31.66 1.79 18.48
N ASP A 152 -31.05 2.56 19.37
CA ASP A 152 -29.92 3.42 19.01
C ASP A 152 -28.72 2.51 18.64
N PRO A 153 -27.94 2.86 17.60
CA PRO A 153 -26.74 2.12 17.24
C PRO A 153 -25.78 2.08 18.44
N SER A 154 -25.28 0.89 18.75
CA SER A 154 -24.29 0.73 19.82
C SER A 154 -22.90 1.08 19.31
N PRO A 155 -22.03 1.68 20.14
CA PRO A 155 -20.62 1.79 19.81
C PRO A 155 -19.99 0.41 19.66
N MET A 156 -19.16 0.25 18.64
CA MET A 156 -18.34 -0.94 18.39
C MET A 156 -16.85 -0.56 18.43
N ASP A 157 -16.04 -1.41 19.05
CA ASP A 157 -14.58 -1.26 19.06
C ASP A 157 -14.03 -2.00 17.83
N LEU A 158 -13.43 -1.24 16.92
CA LEU A 158 -12.89 -1.75 15.66
C LEU A 158 -11.37 -1.88 15.75
N GLU A 159 -10.85 -2.99 15.24
CA GLU A 159 -9.43 -3.15 14.92
C GLU A 159 -9.30 -3.38 13.42
N ILE A 160 -8.52 -2.55 12.73
CA ILE A 160 -8.20 -2.68 11.31
C ILE A 160 -6.69 -2.82 11.17
N GLU A 161 -6.26 -3.88 10.51
CA GLU A 161 -4.86 -4.10 10.20
C GLU A 161 -4.68 -4.19 8.68
N ILE A 162 -3.74 -3.38 8.15
CA ILE A 162 -3.30 -3.47 6.76
C ILE A 162 -1.91 -4.09 6.78
N ARG A 163 -1.82 -5.37 6.42
CA ARG A 163 -0.57 -6.14 6.36
C ARG A 163 -0.02 -6.04 4.96
N VAL A 164 1.28 -5.88 4.79
CA VAL A 164 1.92 -5.76 3.48
C VAL A 164 3.00 -6.82 3.36
N HIS A 165 3.01 -7.51 2.23
CA HIS A 165 3.91 -8.62 1.94
C HIS A 165 4.55 -8.40 0.57
N ILE A 166 5.87 -8.25 0.55
CA ILE A 166 6.66 -8.14 -0.68
C ILE A 166 7.64 -9.31 -0.70
N ASN A 167 7.68 -10.03 -1.82
CA ASN A 167 8.46 -11.27 -1.97
C ASN A 167 9.33 -11.20 -3.23
N ALA A 168 10.59 -11.59 -3.12
CA ALA A 168 11.55 -11.58 -4.22
C ALA A 168 11.18 -12.54 -5.38
N THR A 169 10.27 -13.49 -5.14
CA THR A 169 9.72 -14.36 -6.21
C THR A 169 8.79 -13.58 -7.15
N PHE A 170 8.14 -12.53 -6.66
CA PHE A 170 7.16 -11.73 -7.40
C PHE A 170 7.53 -10.25 -7.29
N MET A 171 8.63 -9.86 -7.95
CA MET A 171 9.19 -8.50 -7.81
C MET A 171 8.30 -7.41 -8.41
N ASP A 172 7.33 -7.76 -9.25
CA ASP A 172 6.42 -6.85 -9.95
C ASP A 172 5.14 -6.51 -9.15
N ARG A 173 4.98 -7.07 -7.95
CA ARG A 173 3.74 -6.95 -7.18
C ARG A 173 3.98 -7.04 -5.67
N MET A 174 3.00 -6.57 -4.92
CA MET A 174 2.87 -6.80 -3.49
C MET A 174 1.51 -7.40 -3.18
N LYS A 175 1.44 -8.16 -2.10
CA LYS A 175 0.16 -8.50 -1.46
C LYS A 175 -0.06 -7.55 -0.31
N PHE A 176 -1.31 -7.21 -0.06
CA PHE A 176 -1.68 -6.53 1.16
C PHE A 176 -2.91 -7.19 1.73
N ASP A 177 -2.89 -7.54 3.01
CA ASP A 177 -4.04 -8.12 3.67
C ASP A 177 -4.80 -7.02 4.40
N LEU A 178 -6.11 -7.05 4.31
CA LEU A 178 -7.02 -6.30 5.17
C LEU A 178 -7.58 -7.27 6.20
N ALA A 179 -7.18 -7.09 7.46
CA ALA A 179 -7.81 -7.76 8.58
C ALA A 179 -8.71 -6.77 9.35
N LEU A 180 -9.90 -7.22 9.72
CA LEU A 180 -10.90 -6.45 10.44
C LEU A 180 -11.44 -7.30 11.59
N ASP A 181 -11.49 -6.73 12.79
CA ASP A 181 -12.16 -7.30 13.94
C ASP A 181 -13.12 -6.28 14.58
N GLY A 182 -14.13 -6.79 15.27
CA GLY A 182 -15.07 -5.99 16.05
C GLY A 182 -16.24 -5.36 15.28
N TRP A 183 -16.42 -5.69 13.99
CA TRP A 183 -17.58 -5.20 13.24
C TRP A 183 -18.90 -5.77 13.77
N GLU A 184 -19.81 -4.90 14.17
CA GLU A 184 -21.17 -5.27 14.57
C GLU A 184 -22.16 -4.91 13.47
N TRP A 185 -22.79 -5.93 12.89
CA TRP A 185 -23.75 -5.80 11.80
C TRP A 185 -25.07 -5.19 12.27
N MET A 186 -25.62 -4.27 11.47
CA MET A 186 -26.97 -3.75 11.68
C MET A 186 -28.03 -4.73 11.17
N TYR A 187 -27.78 -5.36 10.01
CA TYR A 187 -28.66 -6.37 9.43
C TYR A 187 -27.91 -7.57 8.87
N ASP A 188 -28.56 -8.74 8.83
CA ASP A 188 -27.98 -10.01 8.38
C ASP A 188 -28.07 -10.23 6.86
N ASP A 189 -28.78 -9.35 6.15
CA ASP A 189 -28.91 -9.32 4.69
C ASP A 189 -28.07 -8.20 4.03
N SER A 190 -27.19 -7.58 4.79
CA SER A 190 -26.36 -6.46 4.34
C SER A 190 -25.01 -6.89 3.81
N ILE A 191 -24.34 -5.95 3.14
CA ILE A 191 -22.94 -6.07 2.72
C ILE A 191 -22.09 -5.06 3.49
N LEU A 192 -20.87 -5.47 3.81
CA LEU A 192 -19.84 -4.58 4.33
C LEU A 192 -18.97 -4.11 3.17
N VAL A 193 -18.75 -2.80 3.05
CA VAL A 193 -18.06 -2.20 1.91
C VAL A 193 -16.80 -1.50 2.38
N PHE A 194 -15.68 -1.90 1.80
CA PHE A 194 -14.41 -1.20 1.94
C PHE A 194 -14.13 -0.39 0.68
N GLN A 195 -14.00 0.93 0.86
CA GLN A 195 -13.81 1.88 -0.22
C GLN A 195 -12.36 2.35 -0.27
N PHE A 196 -11.79 2.33 -1.47
CA PHE A 196 -10.54 3.02 -1.78
C PHE A 196 -10.68 3.86 -3.04
N VAL A 197 -9.79 4.83 -3.17
CA VAL A 197 -9.69 5.71 -4.34
C VAL A 197 -8.36 5.46 -5.03
N VAL A 198 -8.42 5.27 -6.34
CA VAL A 198 -7.28 5.10 -7.23
C VAL A 198 -7.08 6.39 -8.05
N ALA A 199 -5.92 7.00 -7.90
CA ALA A 199 -5.53 8.24 -8.58
C ALA A 199 -4.13 8.13 -9.19
N ASP A 200 -3.78 9.02 -10.12
CA ASP A 200 -2.42 9.11 -10.67
C ASP A 200 -1.76 10.46 -10.37
N SER A 201 -0.44 10.53 -10.48
CA SER A 201 0.33 11.77 -10.39
C SER A 201 1.66 11.69 -11.14
N GLU A 202 2.34 12.82 -11.27
CA GLU A 202 3.75 12.83 -11.70
C GLU A 202 4.62 12.15 -10.64
N HIS A 203 5.66 11.42 -11.08
CA HIS A 203 6.55 10.71 -10.18
C HIS A 203 7.08 11.57 -9.00
N GLY A 204 6.98 11.03 -7.79
CA GLY A 204 7.45 11.65 -6.56
C GLY A 204 6.47 12.66 -5.94
N VAL A 205 5.31 12.91 -6.57
CA VAL A 205 4.23 13.67 -5.94
C VAL A 205 3.62 12.84 -4.81
N ASN A 206 3.24 13.51 -3.71
CA ASN A 206 2.77 12.80 -2.51
C ASN A 206 1.33 12.33 -2.61
N ASP A 207 0.49 13.01 -3.38
CA ASP A 207 -0.95 12.79 -3.47
C ASP A 207 -1.38 12.60 -4.93
N GLY A 208 -2.44 11.83 -5.14
CA GLY A 208 -3.09 11.69 -6.44
C GLY A 208 -3.62 13.03 -6.94
N THR A 209 -3.23 13.42 -8.15
CA THR A 209 -3.60 14.71 -8.77
C THR A 209 -4.47 14.56 -10.02
N GLY A 210 -4.58 13.34 -10.56
CA GLY A 210 -5.38 13.04 -11.73
C GLY A 210 -6.17 11.73 -11.60
N VAL A 211 -7.00 11.51 -12.61
CA VAL A 211 -7.71 10.24 -12.81
C VAL A 211 -6.80 9.37 -13.68
N PRO A 212 -6.48 8.13 -13.26
CA PRO A 212 -5.62 7.26 -14.03
C PRO A 212 -6.15 7.02 -15.44
N ALA A 213 -5.25 7.01 -16.42
CA ALA A 213 -5.58 6.59 -17.78
C ALA A 213 -6.09 5.13 -17.80
N ASP A 214 -7.00 4.83 -18.72
CA ASP A 214 -7.41 3.47 -19.06
C ASP A 214 -7.87 2.61 -17.86
N PHE A 215 -8.55 3.22 -16.88
CA PHE A 215 -9.16 2.47 -15.78
C PHE A 215 -10.17 1.46 -16.34
N ALA A 216 -9.92 0.18 -16.13
CA ALA A 216 -10.76 -0.89 -16.66
C ALA A 216 -10.84 -2.07 -15.68
N GLU A 217 -11.99 -2.72 -15.67
CA GLU A 217 -12.24 -3.98 -14.97
C GLU A 217 -12.19 -5.15 -15.96
N ASP A 218 -11.63 -6.28 -15.54
CA ASP A 218 -11.56 -7.48 -16.35
C ASP A 218 -12.91 -8.20 -16.45
N GLU A 219 -13.04 -9.17 -17.36
CA GLU A 219 -14.29 -9.92 -17.54
C GLU A 219 -14.69 -10.73 -16.29
N SER A 220 -13.74 -11.02 -15.39
CA SER A 220 -14.03 -11.76 -14.16
C SER A 220 -14.61 -10.88 -13.06
N GLY A 221 -14.39 -9.57 -13.14
CA GLY A 221 -14.80 -8.57 -12.16
C GLY A 221 -13.95 -8.54 -10.89
N TYR A 222 -12.71 -9.03 -10.98
CA TYR A 222 -11.79 -9.10 -9.85
C TYR A 222 -10.44 -8.48 -10.15
N LYS A 223 -10.18 -8.04 -11.38
CA LYS A 223 -8.93 -7.35 -11.71
C LYS A 223 -9.23 -5.99 -12.30
N PHE A 224 -8.64 -4.96 -11.70
CA PHE A 224 -8.67 -3.59 -12.16
C PHE A 224 -7.31 -3.23 -12.73
N THR A 225 -7.28 -2.62 -13.91
CA THR A 225 -6.08 -2.04 -14.51
C THR A 225 -6.23 -0.53 -14.58
N PHE A 226 -5.16 0.20 -14.34
CA PHE A 226 -5.13 1.66 -14.38
C PHE A 226 -3.73 2.11 -14.80
N GLY A 227 -3.62 2.63 -16.03
CA GLY A 227 -2.36 2.88 -16.69
C GLY A 227 -1.49 1.62 -16.76
N GLU A 228 -0.31 1.71 -16.17
CA GLU A 228 0.70 0.65 -16.06
C GLU A 228 0.61 -0.11 -14.73
N ALA A 229 -0.44 0.12 -13.94
CA ALA A 229 -0.69 -0.59 -12.70
C ALA A 229 -1.96 -1.44 -12.74
N TRP A 230 -2.04 -2.37 -11.82
CA TRP A 230 -3.20 -3.23 -11.66
C TRP A 230 -3.39 -3.66 -10.21
N MET A 231 -4.63 -3.95 -9.87
CA MET A 231 -5.02 -4.53 -8.59
C MET A 231 -5.90 -5.76 -8.85
N GLU A 232 -5.61 -6.87 -8.17
CA GLU A 232 -6.40 -8.09 -8.22
C GLU A 232 -7.01 -8.36 -6.84
N CYS A 233 -8.33 -8.49 -6.83
CA CYS A 233 -9.16 -8.75 -5.67
C CYS A 233 -9.34 -10.25 -5.49
N ALA A 234 -9.19 -10.74 -4.26
CA ALA A 234 -9.50 -12.13 -3.97
C ALA A 234 -11.03 -12.35 -4.06
N LYS A 235 -11.46 -13.51 -4.55
CA LYS A 235 -12.89 -13.85 -4.68
C LYS A 235 -13.56 -14.16 -3.34
N PHE A 236 -12.73 -14.48 -2.35
CA PHE A 236 -13.16 -14.87 -1.02
C PHE A 236 -12.28 -14.20 0.01
N ALA A 237 -12.91 -13.77 1.09
CA ALA A 237 -12.26 -13.47 2.36
C ALA A 237 -12.47 -14.65 3.31
N TYR A 238 -11.68 -14.69 4.37
CA TYR A 238 -11.82 -15.68 5.42
C TYR A 238 -12.37 -15.01 6.66
N ALA A 239 -13.52 -15.50 7.15
CA ALA A 239 -14.05 -15.10 8.43
C ALA A 239 -13.70 -16.14 9.50
N GLU A 240 -13.17 -15.70 10.64
CA GLU A 240 -12.74 -16.55 11.74
C GLU A 240 -13.35 -16.14 13.08
N ASN A 241 -13.64 -17.12 13.93
CA ASN A 241 -13.97 -16.90 15.34
C ASN A 241 -13.36 -18.00 16.21
N GLY A 242 -12.04 -17.91 16.39
CA GLY A 242 -11.19 -18.75 17.22
C GLY A 242 -11.05 -20.22 16.80
N THR A 243 -12.14 -20.91 16.48
CA THR A 243 -12.17 -22.34 16.13
C THR A 243 -12.93 -22.65 14.84
N HIS A 244 -13.67 -21.68 14.30
CA HIS A 244 -14.40 -21.81 13.05
C HIS A 244 -13.85 -20.83 12.03
N GLN A 245 -13.54 -21.35 10.84
CA GLN A 245 -13.15 -20.55 9.68
C GLN A 245 -14.17 -20.82 8.57
N SER A 246 -14.69 -19.75 7.97
CA SER A 246 -15.65 -19.80 6.86
C SER A 246 -15.20 -18.87 5.74
N GLN A 247 -15.54 -19.21 4.50
CA GLN A 247 -15.31 -18.31 3.37
C GLN A 247 -16.48 -17.33 3.23
N VAL A 248 -16.14 -16.07 3.06
CA VAL A 248 -17.08 -14.97 2.78
C VAL A 248 -16.92 -14.62 1.31
N GLN A 249 -18.03 -14.54 0.58
CA GLN A 249 -17.98 -14.09 -0.81
C GLN A 249 -17.60 -12.61 -0.86
N VAL A 250 -16.67 -12.30 -1.76
CA VAL A 250 -16.23 -10.95 -2.06
C VAL A 250 -16.66 -10.61 -3.47
N LYS A 251 -17.12 -9.38 -3.67
CA LYS A 251 -17.28 -8.81 -5.01
C LYS A 251 -16.74 -7.39 -5.03
N ALA A 252 -16.37 -6.94 -6.22
CA ALA A 252 -15.84 -5.62 -6.42
C ALA A 252 -16.69 -4.85 -7.43
N SER A 253 -16.69 -3.53 -7.30
CA SER A 253 -17.18 -2.59 -8.31
C SER A 253 -16.33 -1.35 -8.30
N HIS A 254 -16.51 -0.51 -9.31
CA HIS A 254 -15.87 0.79 -9.38
C HIS A 254 -16.84 1.86 -9.84
N GLY A 255 -16.49 3.11 -9.59
CA GLY A 255 -17.24 4.28 -10.04
C GLY A 255 -16.42 5.55 -9.91
N ASP A 256 -17.06 6.69 -10.13
CA ASP A 256 -16.43 7.97 -9.90
C ASP A 256 -16.11 8.15 -8.40
N GLY A 257 -15.01 8.83 -8.09
CA GLY A 257 -14.71 9.23 -6.71
C GLY A 257 -15.85 10.04 -6.07
N GLU A 258 -16.07 9.88 -4.76
CA GLU A 258 -17.03 10.74 -4.04
C GLU A 258 -16.67 12.22 -4.22
N GLN A 259 -17.68 13.11 -4.11
CA GLN A 259 -17.49 14.55 -4.31
C GLN A 259 -16.27 15.10 -3.56
N GLY A 260 -15.29 15.61 -4.32
CA GLY A 260 -14.08 16.21 -3.78
C GLY A 260 -12.86 15.29 -3.76
N SER A 261 -13.03 14.00 -4.09
CA SER A 261 -11.92 13.07 -4.33
C SER A 261 -11.50 13.12 -5.81
N THR A 262 -10.20 13.19 -6.06
CA THR A 262 -9.63 12.98 -7.38
C THR A 262 -9.34 11.50 -7.57
N GLY A 263 -9.87 10.88 -8.63
CA GLY A 263 -9.62 9.47 -8.94
C GLY A 263 -10.90 8.65 -9.14
N ASN A 264 -10.72 7.34 -9.34
CA ASN A 264 -11.81 6.37 -9.41
C ASN A 264 -12.00 5.72 -8.03
N ALA A 265 -13.25 5.63 -7.57
CA ALA A 265 -13.57 4.83 -6.41
C ALA A 265 -13.66 3.35 -6.79
N VAL A 266 -13.17 2.49 -5.92
CA VAL A 266 -13.36 1.05 -5.99
C VAL A 266 -13.94 0.59 -4.65
N TYR A 267 -14.93 -0.28 -4.75
CA TYR A 267 -15.70 -0.78 -3.62
C TYR A 267 -15.51 -2.29 -3.55
N ILE A 268 -15.05 -2.78 -2.41
CA ILE A 268 -14.96 -4.21 -2.12
C ILE A 268 -16.06 -4.56 -1.13
N ALA A 269 -17.03 -5.33 -1.59
CA ALA A 269 -18.19 -5.76 -0.83
C ALA A 269 -17.97 -7.17 -0.29
N PHE A 270 -18.19 -7.32 1.02
CA PHE A 270 -18.15 -8.58 1.75
C PHE A 270 -19.57 -8.95 2.17
N GLY A 271 -19.97 -10.20 1.92
CA GLY A 271 -21.22 -10.73 2.46
C GLY A 271 -21.20 -10.84 3.99
N TYR A 272 -22.38 -10.97 4.59
CA TYR A 272 -22.55 -11.12 6.03
C TYR A 272 -21.68 -12.25 6.62
N PHE A 273 -20.88 -11.91 7.64
CA PHE A 273 -20.00 -12.84 8.35
C PHE A 273 -20.25 -12.91 9.86
N GLY A 274 -21.31 -12.26 10.36
CA GLY A 274 -21.63 -12.19 11.79
C GLY A 274 -20.51 -11.52 12.60
N ASN A 275 -20.32 -11.96 13.84
CA ASN A 275 -19.33 -11.40 14.77
C ASN A 275 -17.95 -12.07 14.64
N ASN A 276 -17.59 -12.47 13.43
CA ASN A 276 -16.30 -13.10 13.15
C ASN A 276 -15.33 -12.01 12.68
N SER A 277 -14.03 -12.18 12.94
CA SER A 277 -13.01 -11.37 12.29
C SER A 277 -12.96 -11.70 10.80
N LEU A 278 -12.55 -10.76 9.97
CA LEU A 278 -12.43 -10.90 8.52
C LEU A 278 -10.96 -10.74 8.13
N ASP A 279 -10.48 -11.57 7.20
CA ASP A 279 -9.14 -11.49 6.60
C ASP A 279 -9.26 -11.59 5.07
N TYR A 280 -8.72 -10.60 4.36
CA TYR A 280 -8.86 -10.44 2.91
C TYR A 280 -7.52 -10.08 2.27
N ASP A 281 -7.14 -10.78 1.20
CA ASP A 281 -5.75 -10.79 0.68
C ASP A 281 -5.67 -10.39 -0.82
N PRO A 282 -5.87 -9.10 -1.14
CA PRO A 282 -5.69 -8.55 -2.48
C PRO A 282 -4.20 -8.40 -2.87
N THR A 283 -3.98 -8.22 -4.18
CA THR A 283 -2.66 -8.00 -4.77
C THR A 283 -2.64 -6.71 -5.56
N LEU A 284 -1.56 -5.95 -5.45
CA LEU A 284 -1.32 -4.71 -6.19
C LEU A 284 0.01 -4.82 -6.93
N GLY A 285 0.06 -4.44 -8.20
CA GLY A 285 1.28 -4.56 -8.99
C GLY A 285 1.34 -3.61 -10.16
N ILE A 286 2.46 -3.70 -10.86
CA ILE A 286 2.71 -3.00 -12.12
C ILE A 286 2.68 -3.98 -13.28
N LEU A 287 2.35 -3.47 -14.46
CA LEU A 287 2.44 -4.16 -15.74
C LEU A 287 3.88 -4.04 -16.22
N SER A 288 4.80 -4.81 -15.60
CA SER A 288 6.18 -4.87 -16.10
C SER A 288 6.18 -5.42 -17.52
N GLU A 289 6.66 -4.63 -18.50
CA GLU A 289 7.19 -5.22 -19.72
C GLU A 289 8.34 -6.15 -19.30
N GLU A 290 8.32 -7.42 -19.73
CA GLU A 290 9.38 -8.38 -19.37
C GLU A 290 10.75 -7.72 -19.56
N VAL A 291 11.42 -7.41 -18.44
CA VAL A 291 12.79 -6.95 -18.46
C VAL A 291 13.61 -8.11 -19.01
N GLN A 292 13.87 -8.07 -20.32
CA GLN A 292 14.84 -8.96 -20.95
C GLN A 292 16.12 -8.78 -20.14
N PRO A 293 16.65 -9.84 -19.50
CA PRO A 293 17.82 -9.71 -18.66
C PRO A 293 18.92 -9.05 -19.48
N ILE A 294 19.37 -7.87 -19.03
CA ILE A 294 20.44 -7.15 -19.70
C ILE A 294 21.60 -8.14 -19.85
N PRO A 295 22.04 -8.47 -21.07
CA PRO A 295 23.15 -9.39 -21.25
C PRO A 295 24.33 -8.85 -20.45
N THR A 296 24.80 -9.64 -19.48
CA THR A 296 25.92 -9.32 -18.57
C THR A 296 27.20 -8.90 -19.31
N ASP A 297 27.25 -9.13 -20.62
CA ASP A 297 28.34 -8.75 -21.51
C ASP A 297 28.42 -7.23 -21.77
N ILE A 298 27.36 -6.45 -21.54
CA ILE A 298 27.34 -4.99 -21.78
C ILE A 298 27.84 -4.20 -20.56
N LEU A 299 27.60 -4.68 -19.33
CA LEU A 299 28.00 -3.98 -18.10
C LEU A 299 29.53 -3.95 -17.89
N LEU A 300 30.22 -4.98 -18.38
CA LEU A 300 31.67 -5.14 -18.23
C LEU A 300 32.49 -4.12 -19.07
N VAL A 301 31.89 -3.57 -20.13
CA VAL A 301 32.56 -2.59 -21.00
C VAL A 301 32.50 -1.17 -20.41
N VAL A 302 31.43 -0.80 -19.71
CA VAL A 302 31.28 0.53 -19.12
C VAL A 302 32.02 0.65 -17.78
N GLY A 303 31.95 -0.37 -16.93
CA GLY A 303 32.70 -0.42 -15.66
C GLY A 303 34.22 -0.47 -15.87
N GLY A 304 34.69 -1.24 -16.87
CA GLY A 304 36.12 -1.33 -17.20
C GLY A 304 36.71 0.00 -17.70
N ALA A 305 35.95 0.78 -18.48
CA ALA A 305 36.42 2.05 -19.01
C ALA A 305 36.59 3.13 -17.92
N VAL A 306 35.67 3.17 -16.94
CA VAL A 306 35.72 4.16 -15.84
C VAL A 306 36.85 3.84 -14.87
N VAL A 307 37.06 2.56 -14.52
CA VAL A 307 38.15 2.14 -13.62
C VAL A 307 39.52 2.44 -14.24
N VAL A 308 39.70 2.20 -15.54
CA VAL A 308 40.94 2.52 -16.25
C VAL A 308 41.21 4.03 -16.26
N LEU A 309 40.19 4.86 -16.47
CA LEU A 309 40.33 6.32 -16.44
C LEU A 309 40.68 6.85 -15.05
N VAL A 310 40.10 6.30 -13.99
CA VAL A 310 40.40 6.66 -12.59
C VAL A 310 41.84 6.26 -12.23
N VAL A 311 42.28 5.06 -12.62
CA VAL A 311 43.66 4.60 -12.38
C VAL A 311 44.66 5.48 -13.13
N ILE A 312 44.39 5.85 -14.37
CA ILE A 312 45.25 6.76 -15.15
C ILE A 312 45.31 8.15 -14.48
N ALA A 313 44.19 8.69 -14.03
CA ALA A 313 44.15 9.99 -13.34
C ALA A 313 44.93 9.98 -12.02
N ILE A 314 44.87 8.89 -11.25
CA ILE A 314 45.63 8.72 -10.00
C ILE A 314 47.13 8.62 -10.30
N VAL A 315 47.54 7.81 -11.28
CA VAL A 315 48.95 7.68 -11.68
C VAL A 315 49.54 9.01 -12.17
N LEU A 316 48.76 9.81 -12.91
CA LEU A 316 49.18 11.13 -13.37
C LEU A 316 49.27 12.17 -12.24
N LYS A 317 48.46 12.03 -11.17
CA LYS A 317 48.48 12.93 -10.01
C LYS A 317 49.61 12.63 -9.03
N VAL A 318 50.01 11.37 -8.90
CA VAL A 318 51.12 10.95 -8.01
C VAL A 318 52.51 11.24 -8.61
N ARG A 319 52.59 11.48 -9.93
CA ARG A 319 53.85 11.83 -10.63
C ARG A 319 54.16 13.33 -10.70
N LYS A 320 53.32 14.20 -10.14
CA LYS A 320 53.59 15.64 -9.97
C LYS A 320 53.89 15.95 -8.52
#